data_AF-A0A8T6RVP9-F1
#
_entry.id   AF-A0A8T6RVP9-F1
#
_cell.length_a   1.000
_cell.length_b   1.000
_cell.length_c   1.000
_cell.angle_alpha   90.00
_cell.angle_beta   90.00
_cell.angle_gamma   90.00
#
_symmetry.space_group_name_H-M   'P 1'
#
loop_
_entity.id
_entity.type
_entity.pdbx_description
1 polymer ?
#
loop_
_entity_poly.entity_id
_entity_poly.type
_entity_poly.pdbx_seq_one_letter_code
_entity_poly.pdbx_strand_id
1 'polypeptide(L)' 'MVHQGVTTEFVCQCGSSGSGPLKGVALEGVKRRVEEEYGLEVDWTTLAGYMERFVRQGCSINGAFQVGHGTVRLCVMGYE' A
#
# COMPACT_ATOMS: atom_id res chain seq x y z
N MET A 1 -11.43 -1.98 13.66
CA MET A 1 -12.40 -1.86 12.56
C MET A 1 -13.54 -2.86 12.66
N VAL A 2 -13.27 -4.18 12.66
CA VAL A 2 -14.36 -5.19 12.74
C VAL A 2 -15.27 -5.05 13.96
N HIS A 3 -14.72 -4.68 15.13
CA HIS A 3 -15.51 -4.44 16.34
C HIS A 3 -16.42 -3.20 16.29
N GLN A 4 -16.29 -2.37 15.25
CA GLN A 4 -17.14 -1.20 14.99
C GLN A 4 -18.12 -1.43 13.83
N GLY A 5 -18.24 -2.66 13.31
CA GLY A 5 -19.14 -2.98 12.21
C GLY A 5 -18.61 -2.60 10.82
N VAL A 6 -17.32 -2.25 10.69
CA VAL A 6 -16.69 -2.00 9.38
C VAL A 6 -16.53 -3.32 8.63
N THR A 7 -17.08 -3.38 7.42
CA THR A 7 -17.02 -4.56 6.52
C THR A 7 -16.18 -4.34 5.27
N THR A 8 -15.90 -3.08 4.93
CA THR A 8 -15.09 -2.68 3.77
C THR A 8 -14.29 -1.44 4.13
N GLU A 9 -13.01 -1.43 3.79
CA GLU A 9 -12.16 -0.26 3.94
C GLU A 9 -11.71 0.27 2.56
N PHE A 10 -11.82 1.58 2.36
CA PHE A 10 -11.34 2.27 1.18
C PHE A 10 -10.12 3.12 1.55
N VAL A 11 -8.93 2.66 1.17
CA VAL A 11 -7.65 3.15 1.72
C VAL A 11 -6.78 3.85 0.67
N CYS A 12 -5.61 4.33 1.14
CA CYS A 12 -4.65 5.12 0.37
C CYS A 12 -5.16 6.52 0.00
N GLN A 13 -5.87 7.14 0.95
CA GLN A 13 -6.33 8.51 0.88
C GLN A 13 -5.15 9.50 0.98
N CYS A 14 -5.42 10.79 0.73
CA CYS A 14 -4.44 11.89 0.87
C CYS A 14 -3.21 11.80 -0.07
N GLY A 15 -3.30 11.01 -1.13
CA GLY A 15 -2.27 10.96 -2.18
C GLY A 15 -1.08 10.05 -1.87
N SER A 16 -1.11 9.26 -0.80
CA SER A 16 -0.08 8.25 -0.51
C SER A 16 -0.67 6.83 -0.58
N SER A 17 0.06 5.93 -1.24
CA SER A 17 -0.29 4.52 -1.35
C SER A 17 0.93 3.63 -1.12
N GLY A 18 0.82 2.70 -0.18
CA GLY A 18 1.77 1.58 0.00
C GLY A 18 1.39 0.34 -0.82
N SER A 19 0.18 0.30 -1.37
CA SER A 19 -0.33 -0.77 -2.23
C SER A 19 0.27 -0.74 -3.65
N GLY A 20 0.87 0.37 -4.06
CA GLY A 20 1.49 0.53 -5.39
C GLY A 20 0.97 1.74 -6.18
N PRO A 21 1.61 2.05 -7.32
CA PRO A 21 2.89 1.51 -7.78
C PRO A 21 4.04 1.91 -6.85
N LEU A 22 5.07 1.06 -6.71
CA LEU A 22 6.26 1.34 -5.89
C LEU A 22 7.51 1.14 -6.74
N LYS A 23 8.27 2.23 -6.95
CA LYS A 23 9.55 2.23 -7.67
C LYS A 23 10.51 3.23 -7.03
N GLY A 24 11.81 2.97 -7.13
CA GLY A 24 12.85 3.87 -6.63
C GLY A 24 12.62 4.27 -5.18
N VAL A 25 12.69 5.57 -4.89
CA VAL A 25 12.54 6.11 -3.53
C VAL A 25 11.19 5.78 -2.87
N ALA A 26 10.13 5.58 -3.66
CA ALA A 26 8.83 5.18 -3.13
C ALA A 26 8.85 3.74 -2.57
N LEU A 27 9.54 2.82 -3.25
CA LEU A 27 9.68 1.44 -2.78
C LEU A 27 10.54 1.37 -1.52
N GLU A 28 11.68 2.06 -1.51
CA GLU A 28 12.58 2.08 -0.34
C GLU A 28 11.89 2.70 0.88
N GLY A 29 11.16 3.80 0.67
CA GLY A 29 10.39 4.44 1.74
C GLY A 29 9.31 3.52 2.33
N VAL A 30 8.59 2.79 1.48
CA VAL A 30 7.56 1.84 1.94
C VAL A 30 8.15 0.62 2.60
N LYS A 31 9.24 0.03 2.06
CA LYS A 31 9.96 -1.09 2.68
C LYS A 31 10.39 -0.77 4.10
N ARG A 32 11.13 0.33 4.27
CA ARG A 32 11.59 0.78 5.59
C ARG A 32 10.43 0.99 6.55
N ARG A 33 9.40 1.73 6.13
CA ARG A 33 8.25 2.02 7.00
C ARG A 33 7.52 0.74 7.43
N VAL A 34 7.27 -0.18 6.49
CA VAL A 34 6.53 -1.41 6.77
C VAL A 34 7.33 -2.37 7.65
N GLU A 35 8.65 -2.43 7.47
CA GLU A 35 9.55 -3.18 8.35
C GLU A 35 9.59 -2.56 9.76
N GLU A 36 9.75 -1.25 9.88
CA GLU A 36 9.81 -0.55 11.17
C GLU A 36 8.48 -0.62 11.95
N GLU A 37 7.34 -0.44 11.28
CA GLU A 37 6.02 -0.40 11.93
C GLU A 37 5.45 -1.80 12.20
N TYR A 38 5.74 -2.78 11.32
CA TYR A 38 5.05 -4.07 11.33
C TYR A 38 5.98 -5.29 11.29
N GLY A 39 7.29 -5.12 11.09
CA GLY A 39 8.22 -6.23 10.93
C GLY A 39 7.94 -7.08 9.68
N LEU A 40 7.33 -6.49 8.64
CA LEU A 40 6.93 -7.20 7.43
C LEU A 40 7.84 -6.85 6.25
N GLU A 41 8.10 -7.85 5.41
CA GLU A 41 8.73 -7.64 4.12
C GLU A 41 7.68 -7.19 3.07
N VAL A 42 8.08 -6.25 2.22
CA VAL A 42 7.29 -5.79 1.07
C VAL A 42 7.71 -6.57 -0.17
N ASP A 43 6.89 -7.53 -0.58
CA ASP A 43 7.11 -8.44 -1.72
C ASP A 43 6.34 -8.04 -3.00
N TRP A 44 5.77 -6.82 -3.05
CA TRP A 44 5.02 -6.29 -4.20
C TRP A 44 5.57 -4.95 -4.68
N THR A 45 5.34 -4.64 -5.97
CA THR A 45 5.70 -3.34 -6.58
C THR A 45 4.58 -2.71 -7.39
N THR A 46 3.52 -3.45 -7.70
CA THR A 46 2.36 -2.98 -8.45
C THR A 46 1.10 -3.11 -7.61
N LEU A 47 0.07 -2.31 -7.93
CA LEU A 47 -1.23 -2.44 -7.29
C LEU A 47 -1.82 -3.85 -7.49
N ALA A 48 -1.66 -4.43 -8.69
CA ALA A 48 -2.08 -5.79 -8.97
C ALA A 48 -1.38 -6.81 -8.05
N GLY A 49 -0.06 -6.74 -7.91
CA GLY A 49 0.70 -7.64 -7.04
C GLY A 49 0.31 -7.48 -5.56
N TYR A 50 0.04 -6.26 -5.10
CA TYR A 50 -0.48 -6.04 -3.75
C TYR A 50 -1.87 -6.67 -3.56
N MET A 51 -2.78 -6.49 -4.52
CA MET A 51 -4.12 -7.08 -4.45
C MET A 51 -4.06 -8.61 -4.47
N GLU A 52 -3.21 -9.21 -5.30
CA GLU A 52 -2.97 -10.66 -5.31
C GLU A 52 -2.45 -11.16 -3.96
N ARG A 53 -1.47 -10.46 -3.37
CA ARG A 53 -0.94 -10.75 -2.04
C ARG A 53 -2.01 -10.61 -0.95
N PHE A 54 -2.84 -9.56 -1.01
CA PHE A 54 -3.95 -9.32 -0.08
C PHE A 54 -4.98 -10.45 -0.14
N VAL A 55 -5.38 -10.86 -1.35
CA VAL A 55 -6.30 -11.99 -1.55
C VAL A 55 -5.69 -13.30 -1.04
N ARG A 56 -4.41 -13.57 -1.35
CA ARG A 56 -3.69 -14.77 -0.90
C ARG A 56 -3.59 -14.86 0.62
N GLN A 57 -3.33 -13.74 1.29
CA GLN A 57 -3.22 -13.69 2.74
C GLN A 57 -4.58 -13.87 3.44
N GLY A 58 -5.65 -13.39 2.81
CA GLY A 58 -6.99 -13.34 3.40
C GLY A 58 -7.15 -12.17 4.38
N CYS A 59 -8.34 -11.55 4.37
CA CYS A 59 -8.71 -10.49 5.29
C CYS A 59 -10.16 -10.69 5.75
N SER A 60 -10.48 -10.26 6.97
CA SER A 60 -11.83 -10.35 7.54
C SER A 60 -12.78 -9.26 7.01
N ILE A 61 -12.26 -8.31 6.24
CA ILE A 61 -13.03 -7.24 5.59
C ILE A 61 -12.61 -7.13 4.12
N ASN A 62 -13.46 -6.49 3.30
CA ASN A 62 -13.10 -6.14 1.94
C ASN A 62 -12.11 -4.96 1.92
N GLY A 63 -11.20 -4.96 0.95
CA GLY A 63 -10.28 -3.86 0.71
C GLY A 63 -10.49 -3.25 -0.67
N ALA A 64 -10.56 -1.92 -0.73
CA ALA A 64 -10.53 -1.14 -1.95
C ALA A 64 -9.38 -0.12 -1.87
N PHE A 65 -8.53 -0.08 -2.89
CA PHE A 65 -7.22 0.58 -2.80
C PHE A 65 -7.09 1.67 -3.86
N GLN A 66 -6.87 2.92 -3.44
CA GLN A 66 -6.52 3.99 -4.37
C GLN A 66 -5.03 3.97 -4.73
N VAL A 67 -4.72 4.58 -5.88
CA VAL A 67 -3.35 4.97 -6.23
C VAL A 67 -3.12 6.39 -5.76
N GLY A 68 -2.15 6.58 -4.87
CA GLY A 68 -1.79 7.89 -4.33
C GLY A 68 -1.03 8.73 -5.36
N HIS A 69 -1.53 9.92 -5.69
CA HIS A 69 -0.84 10.84 -6.60
C HIS A 69 0.59 11.18 -6.16
N GLY A 70 0.81 11.41 -4.87
CA GLY A 70 2.14 11.64 -4.30
C GLY A 70 3.06 10.43 -4.45
N THR A 71 2.54 9.20 -4.25
CA THR A 71 3.30 7.97 -4.55
C THR A 71 3.68 7.88 -6.02
N VAL A 72 2.78 8.22 -6.95
CA VAL A 72 3.08 8.24 -8.38
C VAL A 72 4.16 9.28 -8.68
N ARG A 73 4.07 10.49 -8.12
CA ARG A 73 5.10 11.53 -8.26
C ARG A 73 6.46 11.02 -7.75
N LEU A 74 6.51 10.41 -6.57
CA LEU A 74 7.75 9.84 -6.02
C LEU A 74 8.34 8.74 -6.91
N CYS A 75 7.51 7.89 -7.52
CA CYS A 75 7.98 6.84 -8.41
C CYS A 75 8.65 7.37 -9.69
N VAL A 76 8.27 8.58 -10.15
CA VAL A 76 8.70 9.15 -11.43
C VAL A 76 9.74 10.25 -11.24
N MET A 77 9.51 11.14 -10.29
CA MET A 77 10.31 12.35 -10.05
C MET A 77 11.23 12.23 -8.84
N GLY A 78 10.98 11.27 -7.94
CA GLY A 78 11.65 11.24 -6.64
C GLY A 78 11.26 12.43 -5.76
N TYR A 79 12.18 12.85 -4.90
CA TYR A 79 11.97 13.99 -3.98
C TYR A 79 12.21 15.35 -4.63
N GLU A 80 12.68 15.37 -5.87
CA GLU A 80 12.89 16.59 -6.65
C GLU A 80 11.63 16.96 -7.47
#